data_AF-A0A8H9C669-F1
#
_entry.id   AF-A0A8H9C669-F1
#
_cell.length_a   1.000
_cell.length_b   1.000
_cell.length_c   1.000
_cell.angle_alpha   90.00
_cell.angle_beta   90.00
_cell.angle_gamma   90.00
#
_symmetry.space_group_name_H-M   'P 1'
#
loop_
_entity.id
_entity.type
_entity.pdbx_description
1 polymer ?
#
loop_
_entity_poly.entity_id
_entity_poly.type
_entity_poly.pdbx_seq_one_letter_code
_entity_poly.pdbx_strand_id
1 'polypeptide(L)'
;MVPRMDATPDLPRPPRVPVFNMPAVVTASVGILVLIHAVRQVLPDVWDITLLLDLALIPARWTLALDPGRAADVLRAAAGTEGDGVELRKAFAAYLVADADGMPWTFATYALLHGSWAHVLLNSVWLAAFGTPVARRCGAWRYGAVALAATVAGGLLHVLIDPLSTVPLIGASAGVSGLMAAAVRFAFQPPEPAGPAAVPWQRPVPTRLQTIPELLRNRSAVVFLVIWFVTNLLFGLAALPLGLSDAPVAWDAHLGGFVVGFLLLPLVERIGRR
;
A
#
# COMPACT_ATOMS: atom_id res chain seq x y z
N MET A 1 8.65 19.36 -66.83
CA MET A 1 9.18 19.30 -65.46
C MET A 1 8.09 19.80 -64.52
N VAL A 2 7.32 18.90 -63.91
CA VAL A 2 6.20 19.27 -63.02
C VAL A 2 6.78 19.50 -61.62
N PRO A 3 6.58 20.67 -60.99
CA PRO A 3 7.03 20.91 -59.63
C PRO A 3 6.22 20.01 -58.67
N ARG A 4 6.91 19.17 -57.91
CA ARG A 4 6.30 18.43 -56.78
C ARG A 4 5.99 19.47 -55.70
N MET A 5 4.72 19.86 -55.57
CA MET A 5 4.26 20.58 -54.39
C MET A 5 4.08 19.56 -53.26
N ASP A 6 5.12 19.39 -52.45
CA ASP A 6 5.01 18.71 -51.16
C ASP A 6 4.27 19.64 -50.19
N ALA A 7 2.95 19.75 -50.38
CA ALA A 7 2.05 20.52 -49.52
C ALA A 7 1.66 19.70 -48.28
N THR A 8 2.64 19.18 -47.55
CA THR A 8 2.37 18.65 -46.21
C THR A 8 2.33 19.86 -45.27
N PRO A 9 1.16 20.24 -44.72
CA PRO A 9 1.09 21.35 -43.77
C PRO A 9 2.00 21.03 -42.59
N ASP A 10 2.85 21.99 -42.23
CA ASP A 10 3.81 21.88 -41.14
C ASP A 10 3.02 21.89 -39.82
N LEU A 11 2.56 20.72 -39.40
CA LEU A 11 1.75 20.58 -38.19
C LEU A 11 2.65 20.84 -36.98
N PRO A 12 2.24 21.71 -36.04
CA PRO A 12 3.01 21.97 -34.84
C PRO A 12 3.30 20.66 -34.11
N ARG A 13 4.58 20.38 -33.86
CA ARG A 13 5.00 19.19 -33.12
C ARG A 13 4.32 19.23 -31.74
N PRO A 14 3.62 18.17 -31.33
CA PRO A 14 3.00 18.14 -30.01
C PRO A 14 4.10 18.37 -28.95
N PRO A 15 3.82 19.19 -27.92
CA PRO A 15 4.80 19.47 -26.88
C PRO A 15 5.29 18.16 -26.26
N ARG A 16 6.60 18.08 -25.99
CA ARG A 16 7.19 16.91 -25.32
C ARG A 16 6.62 16.82 -23.91
N VAL A 17 5.65 15.94 -23.71
CA VAL A 17 5.11 15.63 -22.39
C VAL A 17 5.96 14.51 -21.79
N PRO A 18 6.42 14.63 -20.53
CA PRO A 18 7.16 13.56 -19.88
C PRO A 18 6.39 12.24 -19.93
N VAL A 19 7.10 11.14 -20.21
CA VAL A 19 6.52 9.78 -20.21
C VAL A 19 5.91 9.44 -18.84
N PHE A 20 6.49 9.97 -17.76
CA PHE A 20 5.97 9.89 -16.40
C PHE A 20 5.35 11.22 -15.95
N ASN A 21 4.11 11.48 -16.36
CA ASN A 21 3.34 12.63 -15.84
C ASN A 21 2.65 12.28 -14.50
N MET A 22 3.44 11.87 -13.50
CA MET A 22 2.93 11.49 -12.17
C MET A 22 2.78 12.74 -11.28
N PRO A 23 1.72 12.86 -10.45
CA PRO A 23 1.61 13.95 -9.49
C PRO A 23 2.82 13.99 -8.54
N ALA A 24 3.34 15.19 -8.27
CA ALA A 24 4.54 15.37 -7.45
C ALA A 24 4.45 14.67 -6.08
N VAL A 25 3.26 14.64 -5.46
CA VAL A 25 3.04 13.94 -4.18
C VAL A 25 3.26 12.43 -4.28
N VAL A 26 2.85 11.79 -5.38
CA VAL A 26 3.02 10.33 -5.58
C VAL A 26 4.47 10.02 -5.89
N THR A 27 5.13 10.86 -6.71
CA THR A 27 6.57 10.75 -6.98
C THR A 27 7.38 10.92 -5.70
N ALA A 28 7.02 11.89 -4.85
CA ALA A 28 7.65 12.08 -3.56
C ALA A 28 7.45 10.88 -2.64
N SER A 29 6.23 10.32 -2.55
CA SER A 29 5.98 9.10 -1.77
C SER A 29 6.86 7.94 -2.23
N VAL A 30 6.93 7.66 -3.53
CA VAL A 30 7.80 6.61 -4.08
C VAL A 30 9.27 6.89 -3.76
N GLY A 31 9.73 8.13 -3.98
CA GLY A 31 11.10 8.54 -3.67
C GLY A 31 11.46 8.35 -2.20
N ILE A 32 10.55 8.68 -1.29
CA ILE A 32 10.73 8.48 0.16
C ILE A 32 10.85 7.00 0.50
N LEU A 33 9.96 6.14 -0.02
CA LEU A 33 10.01 4.70 0.26
C LEU A 33 11.32 4.06 -0.24
N VAL A 34 11.73 4.42 -1.46
CA VAL A 34 12.98 3.93 -2.07
C VAL A 34 14.19 4.46 -1.30
N LEU A 35 14.20 5.74 -0.93
CA LEU A 35 15.30 6.34 -0.17
C LEU A 35 15.44 5.71 1.21
N ILE A 36 14.35 5.53 1.95
CA ILE A 36 14.38 4.87 3.27
C ILE A 36 14.94 3.47 3.13
N HIS A 37 14.47 2.68 2.14
CA HIS A 37 15.01 1.34 1.92
C HIS A 37 16.50 1.37 1.56
N ALA A 38 16.93 2.27 0.67
CA ALA A 38 18.34 2.40 0.27
C ALA A 38 19.25 2.79 1.44
N VAL A 39 18.83 3.73 2.28
CA VAL A 39 19.57 4.14 3.48
C VAL A 39 19.72 2.96 4.44
N ARG A 40 18.65 2.18 4.65
CA ARG A 40 18.69 0.99 5.50
C ARG A 40 19.71 -0.06 5.04
N GLN A 41 19.99 -0.18 3.74
CA GLN A 41 20.99 -1.12 3.22
C GLN A 41 22.45 -0.75 3.56
N VAL A 42 22.70 0.48 3.99
CA VAL A 42 24.05 0.96 4.34
C VAL A 42 24.20 1.30 5.83
N LEU A 43 23.12 1.16 6.61
CA LEU A 43 23.19 1.29 8.06
C LEU A 43 23.94 0.09 8.66
N PRO A 44 24.72 0.28 9.74
CA PRO A 44 25.22 -0.85 10.50
C PRO A 44 24.05 -1.66 11.06
N ASP A 45 24.18 -2.97 11.11
CA ASP A 45 23.09 -3.90 11.46
C ASP A 45 22.34 -3.53 12.74
N VAL A 46 23.07 -3.10 13.76
CA VAL A 46 22.49 -2.66 15.05
C VAL A 46 21.51 -1.50 14.84
N TRP A 47 21.87 -0.51 14.03
CA TRP A 47 21.01 0.65 13.75
C TRP A 47 19.81 0.27 12.87
N ASP A 48 19.98 -0.63 11.91
CA ASP A 48 18.84 -1.09 11.09
C ASP A 48 17.85 -1.90 11.93
N ILE A 49 18.34 -2.77 12.81
CA ILE A 49 17.51 -3.54 13.74
C ILE A 49 16.77 -2.59 14.68
N THR A 50 17.44 -1.62 15.31
CA THR A 50 16.77 -0.63 16.17
C THR A 50 15.69 0.13 15.41
N LEU A 51 15.99 0.59 14.20
CA LEU A 51 15.03 1.29 13.35
C LEU A 51 13.81 0.41 13.02
N LEU A 52 14.03 -0.87 12.72
CA LEU A 52 12.94 -1.84 12.50
C LEU A 52 12.10 -2.03 13.76
N LEU A 53 12.73 -2.17 14.93
CA LEU A 53 12.02 -2.35 16.21
C LEU A 53 11.23 -1.12 16.63
N ASP A 54 11.71 0.08 16.30
CA ASP A 54 11.06 1.33 16.67
C ASP A 54 9.91 1.70 15.73
N LEU A 55 10.00 1.31 14.44
CA LEU A 55 9.08 1.78 13.40
C LEU A 55 8.14 0.70 12.85
N ALA A 56 8.45 -0.59 12.98
CA ALA A 56 7.55 -1.66 12.55
C ALA A 56 6.41 -1.87 13.54
N LEU A 57 5.26 -2.35 13.03
CA LEU A 57 4.14 -2.70 13.88
C LEU A 57 4.26 -4.16 14.31
N ILE A 58 4.43 -4.43 15.61
CA ILE A 58 4.53 -5.77 16.16
C ILE A 58 3.27 -6.06 17.00
N PRO A 59 2.38 -6.97 16.57
CA PRO A 59 1.14 -7.24 17.30
C PRO A 59 1.32 -7.64 18.76
N ALA A 60 2.27 -8.53 19.04
CA ALA A 60 2.56 -8.97 20.41
C ALA A 60 2.95 -7.81 21.34
N ARG A 61 3.66 -6.78 20.83
CA ARG A 61 4.04 -5.61 21.62
C ARG A 61 2.80 -4.85 22.11
N TRP A 62 1.79 -4.69 21.26
CA TRP A 62 0.52 -4.07 21.64
C TRP A 62 -0.29 -4.92 22.62
N THR A 63 -0.28 -6.25 22.43
CA THR A 63 -0.90 -7.15 23.39
C THR A 63 -0.28 -6.99 24.79
N LEU A 64 1.05 -6.93 24.87
CA LEU A 64 1.77 -6.75 26.13
C LEU A 64 1.60 -5.36 26.73
N ALA A 65 1.58 -4.31 25.90
CA ALA A 65 1.35 -2.93 26.33
C ALA A 65 -0.04 -2.74 26.95
N LEU A 66 -1.06 -3.43 26.41
CA LEU A 66 -2.44 -3.35 26.89
C LEU A 66 -2.73 -4.32 28.04
N ASP A 67 -2.11 -5.50 28.02
CA ASP A 67 -2.27 -6.54 29.03
C ASP A 67 -0.95 -7.29 29.28
N PRO A 68 -0.12 -6.79 30.23
CA PRO A 68 1.13 -7.44 30.61
C PRO A 68 0.95 -8.88 31.12
N GLY A 69 -0.25 -9.26 31.57
CA GLY A 69 -0.58 -10.61 32.01
C GLY A 69 -0.48 -11.66 30.90
N ARG A 70 -0.48 -11.25 29.64
CA ARG A 70 -0.39 -12.13 28.47
C ARG A 70 1.04 -12.50 28.06
N ALA A 71 2.06 -12.14 28.85
CA ALA A 71 3.45 -12.51 28.60
C ALA A 71 3.64 -14.02 28.35
N ALA A 72 2.99 -14.86 29.15
CA ALA A 72 3.06 -16.32 28.97
C ALA A 72 2.38 -16.79 27.67
N ASP A 73 1.36 -16.09 27.19
CA ASP A 73 0.69 -16.41 25.92
C ASP A 73 1.60 -16.10 24.74
N VAL A 74 2.25 -14.93 24.74
CA VAL A 74 3.19 -14.51 23.70
C VAL A 74 4.37 -15.49 23.60
N LEU A 75 4.96 -15.86 24.75
CA LEU A 75 6.06 -16.82 24.78
C LEU A 75 5.65 -18.20 24.28
N ARG A 76 4.45 -18.68 24.64
CA ARG A 76 3.91 -19.95 24.15
C ARG A 76 3.62 -19.90 22.65
N ALA A 77 3.04 -18.82 22.15
CA ALA A 77 2.77 -18.65 20.72
C ALA A 77 4.06 -18.67 19.90
N ALA A 78 5.10 -17.95 20.36
CA ALA A 78 6.41 -17.93 19.70
C ALA A 78 7.10 -19.31 19.70
N ALA A 79 6.83 -20.15 20.71
CA ALA A 79 7.37 -21.51 20.82
C ALA A 79 6.56 -22.58 20.04
N GLY A 80 5.28 -22.32 19.75
CA GLY A 80 4.35 -23.30 19.19
C GLY A 80 4.45 -23.55 17.68
N THR A 81 5.23 -22.73 16.95
CA THR A 81 5.40 -22.86 15.51
C THR A 81 6.75 -23.51 15.19
N GLU A 82 6.76 -24.82 14.95
CA GLU A 82 7.96 -25.58 14.59
C GLU A 82 8.60 -25.07 13.28
N GLY A 83 9.93 -25.16 13.16
CA GLY A 83 10.70 -24.75 11.98
C GLY A 83 12.04 -24.11 12.32
N ASP A 84 12.78 -23.68 11.30
CA ASP A 84 14.03 -22.95 11.50
C ASP A 84 13.77 -21.62 12.25
N GLY A 85 14.71 -21.21 13.10
CA GLY A 85 14.61 -19.96 13.84
C GLY A 85 13.63 -19.94 15.03
N VAL A 86 13.17 -21.09 15.54
CA VAL A 86 12.39 -21.16 16.80
C VAL A 86 13.11 -20.44 17.95
N GLU A 87 14.41 -20.68 18.14
CA GLU A 87 15.16 -20.07 19.24
C GLU A 87 15.28 -18.55 19.10
N LEU A 88 15.47 -18.05 17.87
CA LEU A 88 15.46 -16.62 17.60
C LEU A 88 14.10 -15.99 17.92
N ARG A 89 13.00 -16.64 17.53
CA ARG A 89 11.64 -16.17 17.83
C ARG A 89 11.34 -16.17 19.33
N LYS A 90 11.78 -17.19 20.07
CA LYS A 90 11.67 -17.22 21.54
C LYS A 90 12.47 -16.10 22.19
N ALA A 91 13.72 -15.89 21.77
CA ALA A 91 14.56 -14.81 22.26
C ALA A 91 13.92 -13.44 21.98
N PHE A 92 13.35 -13.26 20.79
CA PHE A 92 12.67 -12.03 20.42
C PHE A 92 11.37 -11.81 21.23
N ALA A 93 10.59 -12.85 21.46
CA ALA A 93 9.42 -12.79 22.34
C ALA A 93 9.81 -12.40 23.78
N ALA A 94 10.91 -12.95 24.31
CA ALA A 94 11.42 -12.57 25.63
C ALA A 94 11.87 -11.09 25.69
N TYR A 95 12.49 -10.59 24.62
CA TYR A 95 12.81 -9.17 24.47
C TYR A 95 11.54 -8.30 24.50
N LEU A 96 10.49 -8.65 23.75
CA LEU A 96 9.23 -7.91 23.75
C LEU A 96 8.52 -7.90 25.11
N VAL A 97 8.62 -9.00 25.87
CA VAL A 97 8.09 -9.07 27.25
C VAL A 97 8.85 -8.13 28.19
N ALA A 98 10.16 -7.97 27.99
CA ALA A 98 10.96 -7.03 28.77
C ALA A 98 10.73 -5.55 28.37
N ASP A 99 10.34 -5.31 27.12
CA ASP A 99 10.23 -3.98 26.51
C ASP A 99 8.92 -3.82 25.69
N ALA A 100 7.83 -3.66 26.44
CA ALA A 100 6.45 -3.69 25.94
C ALA A 100 5.84 -2.29 25.69
N ASP A 101 6.65 -1.29 25.36
CA ASP A 101 6.16 0.06 25.12
C ASP A 101 5.17 0.13 23.95
N GLY A 102 4.05 0.83 24.14
CA GLY A 102 2.94 0.86 23.17
C GLY A 102 3.26 1.52 21.82
N MET A 103 4.30 2.33 21.69
CA MET A 103 4.78 2.94 20.42
C MET A 103 3.68 3.27 19.38
N PRO A 104 2.76 4.23 19.64
CA PRO A 104 1.58 4.50 18.81
C PRO A 104 1.89 4.87 17.35
N TRP A 105 3.06 5.46 17.08
CA TRP A 105 3.48 5.80 15.73
C TRP A 105 3.66 4.58 14.81
N THR A 106 3.87 3.39 15.38
CA THR A 106 4.06 2.13 14.63
C THR A 106 2.87 1.80 13.72
N PHE A 107 1.65 2.23 14.07
CA PHE A 107 0.47 2.08 13.20
C PHE A 107 0.54 2.88 11.88
N ALA A 108 1.49 3.82 11.76
CA ALA A 108 1.72 4.59 10.54
C ALA A 108 3.11 4.33 9.95
N THR A 109 4.15 4.25 10.79
CA THR A 109 5.54 4.19 10.33
C THR A 109 5.91 2.85 9.70
N TYR A 110 5.17 1.78 10.00
CA TYR A 110 5.43 0.46 9.41
C TYR A 110 5.34 0.49 7.88
N ALA A 111 4.50 1.37 7.32
CA ALA A 111 4.34 1.54 5.88
C ALA A 111 5.59 2.08 5.17
N LEU A 112 6.53 2.68 5.91
CA LEU A 112 7.77 3.22 5.37
C LEU A 112 8.85 2.14 5.21
N LEU A 113 8.73 1.05 5.96
CA LEU A 113 9.72 -0.02 6.02
C LEU A 113 9.47 -1.08 4.95
N HIS A 114 10.53 -1.60 4.34
CA HIS A 114 10.47 -2.68 3.36
C HIS A 114 11.60 -3.67 3.59
N GLY A 115 11.30 -4.97 3.44
CA GLY A 115 12.24 -6.06 3.69
C GLY A 115 13.17 -6.39 2.52
N SER A 116 12.84 -5.95 1.31
CA SER A 116 13.65 -6.21 0.12
C SER A 116 13.39 -5.19 -1.00
N TRP A 117 14.31 -5.13 -1.97
CA TRP A 117 14.15 -4.31 -3.18
C TRP A 117 12.90 -4.69 -3.96
N ALA A 118 12.63 -5.99 -4.14
CA ALA A 118 11.42 -6.45 -4.80
C ALA A 118 10.16 -5.95 -4.08
N HIS A 119 10.17 -5.95 -2.74
CA HIS A 119 9.04 -5.49 -1.94
C HIS A 119 8.78 -3.99 -2.11
N VAL A 120 9.80 -3.13 -2.04
CA VAL A 120 9.62 -1.66 -2.23
C VAL A 120 9.29 -1.31 -3.68
N LEU A 121 9.87 -2.01 -4.66
CA LEU A 121 9.58 -1.79 -6.08
C LEU A 121 8.13 -2.16 -6.42
N LEU A 122 7.64 -3.31 -5.93
CA LEU A 122 6.26 -3.71 -6.13
C LEU A 122 5.31 -2.68 -5.51
N ASN A 123 5.53 -2.27 -4.26
CA ASN A 123 4.73 -1.22 -3.62
C ASN A 123 4.77 0.09 -4.42
N SER A 124 5.93 0.48 -4.95
CA SER A 124 6.09 1.70 -5.74
C SER A 124 5.31 1.65 -7.06
N VAL A 125 5.29 0.51 -7.75
CA VAL A 125 4.52 0.32 -8.99
C VAL A 125 3.02 0.42 -8.71
N TRP A 126 2.52 -0.26 -7.68
CA TRP A 126 1.11 -0.19 -7.29
C TRP A 126 0.73 1.21 -6.78
N LEU A 127 1.60 1.85 -6.00
CA LEU A 127 1.41 3.23 -5.54
C LEU A 127 1.35 4.22 -6.71
N ALA A 128 2.21 4.06 -7.71
CA ALA A 128 2.17 4.85 -8.93
C ALA A 128 0.85 4.64 -9.70
N ALA A 129 0.41 3.39 -9.85
CA ALA A 129 -0.79 3.03 -10.59
C ALA A 129 -2.08 3.58 -9.94
N PHE A 130 -2.22 3.43 -8.62
CA PHE A 130 -3.45 3.75 -7.90
C PHE A 130 -3.41 5.07 -7.12
N GLY A 131 -2.24 5.49 -6.67
CA GLY A 131 -2.04 6.78 -6.03
C GLY A 131 -2.22 7.94 -7.01
N THR A 132 -1.74 7.80 -8.26
CA THR A 132 -1.88 8.82 -9.31
C THR A 132 -3.32 9.28 -9.54
N PRO A 133 -4.29 8.39 -9.87
CA PRO A 133 -5.67 8.80 -10.11
C PRO A 133 -6.31 9.45 -8.88
N VAL A 134 -6.02 8.97 -7.66
CA VAL A 134 -6.55 9.54 -6.41
C VAL A 134 -5.96 10.93 -6.15
N ALA A 135 -4.64 11.10 -6.31
CA ALA A 135 -3.96 12.39 -6.11
C ALA A 135 -4.41 13.44 -7.14
N ARG A 136 -4.57 13.06 -8.42
CA ARG A 136 -5.11 13.95 -9.46
C ARG A 136 -6.54 14.40 -9.16
N ARG A 137 -7.35 13.53 -8.55
CA ARG A 137 -8.75 13.80 -8.25
C ARG A 137 -8.94 14.66 -7.02
N CYS A 138 -8.22 14.36 -5.94
CA CYS A 138 -8.49 14.93 -4.62
C CYS A 138 -7.42 15.93 -4.14
N GLY A 139 -6.29 16.01 -4.84
CA GLY A 139 -5.11 16.76 -4.42
C GLY A 139 -4.26 16.02 -3.38
N ALA A 140 -3.08 16.58 -3.11
CA ALA A 140 -2.05 15.95 -2.28
C ALA A 140 -2.50 15.61 -0.85
N TRP A 141 -3.16 16.57 -0.18
CA TRP A 141 -3.60 16.40 1.21
C TRP A 141 -4.57 15.23 1.38
N ARG A 142 -5.60 15.17 0.52
CA ARG A 142 -6.64 14.13 0.58
C ARG A 142 -6.09 12.76 0.21
N TYR A 143 -5.19 12.70 -0.78
CA TYR A 143 -4.44 11.48 -1.10
C TYR A 143 -3.67 10.97 0.13
N GLY A 144 -2.92 11.85 0.81
CA GLY A 144 -2.17 11.50 2.00
C GLY A 144 -3.07 11.02 3.14
N ALA A 145 -4.20 11.71 3.39
CA ALA A 145 -5.17 11.32 4.41
C ALA A 145 -5.78 9.94 4.15
N VAL A 146 -6.14 9.63 2.90
CA VAL A 146 -6.66 8.30 2.52
C VAL A 146 -5.61 7.22 2.71
N ALA A 147 -4.37 7.47 2.26
CA ALA A 147 -3.27 6.52 2.41
C ALA A 147 -2.94 6.24 3.89
N LEU A 148 -2.88 7.29 4.72
CA LEU A 148 -2.59 7.18 6.15
C LEU A 148 -3.71 6.45 6.89
N ALA A 149 -4.97 6.81 6.66
CA ALA A 149 -6.10 6.16 7.31
C ALA A 149 -6.18 4.67 6.93
N ALA A 150 -5.92 4.33 5.67
CA ALA A 150 -5.86 2.95 5.22
C ALA A 150 -4.68 2.18 5.85
N THR A 151 -3.53 2.82 6.01
CA THR A 151 -2.36 2.24 6.70
C THR A 151 -2.70 1.92 8.16
N VAL A 152 -3.23 2.90 8.90
CA VAL A 152 -3.62 2.71 10.31
C VAL A 152 -4.67 1.61 10.45
N ALA A 153 -5.69 1.59 9.58
CA ALA A 153 -6.73 0.57 9.60
C ALA A 153 -6.21 -0.83 9.26
N GLY A 154 -5.27 -0.93 8.32
CA GLY A 154 -4.59 -2.18 8.00
C GLY A 154 -3.81 -2.71 9.19
N GLY A 155 -2.99 -1.87 9.83
CA GLY A 155 -2.27 -2.23 11.04
C GLY A 155 -3.20 -2.68 12.17
N LEU A 156 -4.30 -1.96 12.40
CA LEU A 156 -5.30 -2.33 13.41
C LEU A 156 -5.93 -3.70 13.12
N LEU A 157 -6.35 -3.95 11.87
CA LEU A 157 -6.92 -5.24 11.52
C LEU A 157 -5.90 -6.38 11.70
N HIS A 158 -4.64 -6.14 11.34
CA HIS A 158 -3.57 -7.12 11.52
C HIS A 158 -3.35 -7.48 13.00
N VAL A 159 -3.30 -6.48 13.88
CA VAL A 159 -3.19 -6.68 15.33
C VAL A 159 -4.41 -7.43 15.88
N LEU A 160 -5.61 -7.18 15.35
CA LEU A 160 -6.83 -7.86 15.81
C LEU A 160 -6.89 -9.34 15.36
N ILE A 161 -6.34 -9.67 14.19
CA ILE A 161 -6.38 -11.04 13.65
C ILE A 161 -5.31 -11.92 14.29
N ASP A 162 -4.09 -11.41 14.46
CA ASP A 162 -2.98 -12.17 15.05
C ASP A 162 -2.28 -11.38 16.17
N PRO A 163 -2.95 -11.15 17.31
CA PRO A 163 -2.47 -10.28 18.39
C PRO A 163 -1.20 -10.81 19.08
N LEU A 164 -0.89 -12.10 18.95
CA LEU A 164 0.27 -12.72 19.58
C LEU A 164 1.48 -12.83 18.64
N SER A 165 1.34 -12.38 17.39
CA SER A 165 2.43 -12.43 16.42
C SER A 165 3.61 -11.59 16.86
N THR A 166 4.78 -12.21 16.83
CA THR A 166 6.08 -11.55 17.02
C THR A 166 6.71 -11.14 15.69
N VAL A 167 6.04 -11.40 14.56
CA VAL A 167 6.54 -11.02 13.23
C VAL A 167 6.26 -9.53 13.01
N PRO A 168 7.29 -8.70 12.74
CA PRO A 168 7.09 -7.29 12.46
C PRO A 168 6.33 -7.09 11.15
N LEU A 169 5.21 -6.38 11.20
CA LEU A 169 4.51 -5.88 10.02
C LEU A 169 5.29 -4.71 9.44
N ILE A 170 5.60 -4.78 8.14
CA ILE A 170 6.25 -3.72 7.36
C ILE A 170 5.64 -3.66 5.95
N GLY A 171 5.67 -2.48 5.33
CA GLY A 171 5.31 -2.30 3.92
C GLY A 171 4.14 -1.34 3.69
N ALA A 172 4.24 -0.55 2.62
CA ALA A 172 3.24 0.48 2.27
C ALA A 172 1.89 -0.09 1.78
N SER A 173 1.78 -1.41 1.67
CA SER A 173 0.77 -2.12 0.89
C SER A 173 -0.66 -1.95 1.41
N ALA A 174 -0.86 -1.76 2.72
CA ALA A 174 -2.17 -1.43 3.28
C ALA A 174 -2.66 -0.05 2.80
N GLY A 175 -1.79 0.96 2.84
CA GLY A 175 -2.07 2.30 2.29
C GLY A 175 -2.33 2.26 0.79
N VAL A 176 -1.53 1.49 0.05
CA VAL A 176 -1.72 1.26 -1.39
C VAL A 176 -3.06 0.58 -1.68
N SER A 177 -3.45 -0.41 -0.88
CA SER A 177 -4.73 -1.12 -1.01
C SER A 177 -5.92 -0.20 -0.75
N GLY A 178 -5.81 0.73 0.19
CA GLY A 178 -6.80 1.79 0.38
C GLY A 178 -6.90 2.76 -0.80
N LEU A 179 -5.78 3.20 -1.35
CA LEU A 179 -5.75 4.04 -2.55
C LEU A 179 -6.34 3.32 -3.76
N MET A 180 -6.05 2.03 -3.91
CA MET A 180 -6.62 1.18 -4.95
C MET A 180 -8.13 1.03 -4.78
N ALA A 181 -8.62 0.77 -3.57
CA ALA A 181 -10.05 0.70 -3.28
C ALA A 181 -10.76 2.02 -3.58
N ALA A 182 -10.15 3.15 -3.24
CA ALA A 182 -10.62 4.48 -3.59
C ALA A 182 -10.66 4.68 -5.12
N ALA A 183 -9.58 4.34 -5.82
CA ALA A 183 -9.47 4.45 -7.27
C ALA A 183 -10.52 3.61 -8.01
N VAL A 184 -10.79 2.39 -7.55
CA VAL A 184 -11.77 1.47 -8.15
C VAL A 184 -13.17 2.11 -8.27
N ARG A 185 -13.53 3.03 -7.37
CA ARG A 185 -14.82 3.74 -7.37
C ARG A 185 -15.04 4.62 -8.62
N PHE A 186 -13.98 4.95 -9.37
CA PHE A 186 -14.09 5.83 -10.53
C PHE A 186 -13.17 5.47 -11.71
N ALA A 187 -12.02 4.83 -11.48
CA ALA A 187 -10.99 4.62 -12.50
C ALA A 187 -11.36 3.60 -13.58
N PHE A 188 -12.26 2.67 -13.28
CA PHE A 188 -12.71 1.63 -14.23
C PHE A 188 -13.96 2.03 -15.02
N GLN A 189 -14.41 3.28 -14.94
CA GLN A 189 -15.54 3.75 -15.75
C GLN A 189 -15.15 3.75 -17.23
N PRO A 190 -16.10 3.46 -18.15
CA PRO A 190 -15.85 3.59 -19.57
C PRO A 190 -15.30 4.99 -19.86
N PRO A 191 -14.19 5.11 -20.60
CA PRO A 191 -13.67 6.41 -20.95
C PRO A 191 -14.71 7.18 -21.76
N GLU A 192 -14.90 8.46 -21.47
CA GLU A 192 -15.72 9.31 -22.32
C GLU A 192 -15.17 9.30 -23.75
N PRO A 193 -16.04 9.40 -24.78
CA PRO A 193 -15.60 9.48 -26.17
C PRO A 193 -14.63 10.64 -26.32
N ALA A 194 -13.34 10.32 -26.43
CA ALA A 194 -12.29 11.30 -26.60
C ALA A 194 -11.94 11.40 -28.09
N GLY A 195 -11.58 12.59 -28.56
CA GLY A 195 -11.15 12.80 -29.94
C GLY A 195 -9.96 11.90 -30.30
N PRO A 196 -9.71 11.66 -31.60
CA PRO A 196 -8.70 10.70 -32.10
C PRO A 196 -7.25 10.98 -31.63
N ALA A 197 -6.96 12.17 -31.12
CA ALA A 197 -5.65 12.55 -30.57
C ALA A 197 -5.50 12.32 -29.05
N ALA A 198 -6.53 11.82 -28.37
CA ALA A 198 -6.52 11.70 -26.91
C ALA A 198 -5.68 10.50 -26.44
N VAL A 199 -4.57 10.81 -25.78
CA VAL A 199 -3.65 9.81 -25.25
C VAL A 199 -4.22 9.20 -23.95
N PRO A 200 -4.21 7.86 -23.75
CA PRO A 200 -4.90 7.23 -22.62
C PRO A 200 -4.54 7.78 -21.23
N TRP A 201 -3.26 8.08 -20.99
CA TRP A 201 -2.75 8.61 -19.71
C TRP A 201 -2.99 10.13 -19.50
N GLN A 202 -3.47 10.81 -20.55
CA GLN A 202 -3.87 12.22 -20.52
C GLN A 202 -5.37 12.40 -20.34
N ARG A 203 -6.15 11.30 -20.30
CA ARG A 203 -7.59 11.39 -20.11
C ARG A 203 -7.91 12.00 -18.73
N PRO A 204 -8.89 12.91 -18.67
CA PRO A 204 -9.34 13.45 -17.40
C PRO A 204 -9.86 12.33 -16.50
N VAL A 205 -9.58 12.44 -15.22
CA VAL A 205 -10.06 11.48 -14.23
C VAL A 205 -11.58 11.60 -14.13
N PRO A 206 -12.36 10.51 -14.29
CA PRO A 206 -13.83 10.56 -14.25
C PRO A 206 -14.33 11.23 -12.97
N THR A 207 -15.20 12.24 -13.06
CA THR A 207 -15.59 13.09 -11.92
C THR A 207 -16.66 12.48 -11.02
N ARG A 208 -17.42 11.49 -11.52
CA ARG A 208 -18.48 10.80 -10.79
C ARG A 208 -17.92 9.57 -10.05
N LEU A 209 -18.32 9.35 -8.80
CA LEU A 209 -18.09 8.07 -8.12
C LEU A 209 -19.21 7.10 -8.47
N GLN A 210 -18.90 5.86 -8.84
CA GLN A 210 -19.91 4.82 -9.05
C GLN A 210 -20.59 4.50 -7.72
N THR A 211 -21.89 4.25 -7.67
CA THR A 211 -22.54 3.63 -6.50
C THR A 211 -22.13 2.16 -6.35
N ILE A 212 -22.42 1.51 -5.22
CA ILE A 212 -22.13 0.07 -5.07
C ILE A 212 -22.84 -0.77 -6.16
N PRO A 213 -24.14 -0.57 -6.46
CA PRO A 213 -24.79 -1.32 -7.54
C PRO A 213 -24.19 -1.07 -8.93
N GLU A 214 -23.73 0.15 -9.22
CA GLU A 214 -23.06 0.45 -10.49
C GLU A 214 -21.68 -0.20 -10.58
N LEU A 215 -20.93 -0.21 -9.48
CA LEU A 215 -19.63 -0.88 -9.41
C LEU A 215 -19.77 -2.38 -9.64
N LEU A 216 -20.78 -3.03 -9.04
CA LEU A 216 -21.04 -4.45 -9.22
C LEU A 216 -21.50 -4.82 -10.64
N ARG A 217 -22.03 -3.86 -11.41
CA ARG A 217 -22.36 -4.03 -12.83
C ARG A 217 -21.18 -3.73 -13.75
N ASN A 218 -20.12 -3.09 -13.24
CA ASN A 218 -18.92 -2.79 -14.00
C ASN A 218 -18.02 -4.03 -14.08
N ARG A 219 -18.07 -4.74 -15.21
CA ARG A 219 -17.30 -5.97 -15.43
C ARG A 219 -15.80 -5.78 -15.19
N SER A 220 -15.22 -4.68 -15.66
CA SER A 220 -13.78 -4.42 -15.50
C SER A 220 -13.40 -4.22 -14.04
N ALA A 221 -14.20 -3.48 -13.29
CA ALA A 221 -13.97 -3.28 -11.85
C ALA A 221 -14.13 -4.58 -11.07
N VAL A 222 -15.19 -5.37 -11.33
CA VAL A 222 -15.43 -6.65 -10.64
C VAL A 222 -14.32 -7.65 -10.93
N VAL A 223 -13.91 -7.80 -12.20
CA VAL A 223 -12.81 -8.71 -12.56
C VAL A 223 -11.52 -8.30 -11.85
N PHE A 224 -11.19 -7.01 -11.85
CA PHE A 224 -10.04 -6.49 -11.13
C PHE A 224 -10.11 -6.80 -9.63
N LEU A 225 -11.25 -6.53 -8.98
CA LEU A 225 -11.44 -6.79 -7.56
C LEU A 225 -11.30 -8.28 -7.23
N VAL A 226 -11.94 -9.15 -8.00
CA VAL A 226 -11.84 -10.61 -7.81
C VAL A 226 -10.38 -11.07 -7.93
N ILE A 227 -9.69 -10.66 -9.00
CA ILE A 227 -8.27 -11.01 -9.21
C ILE A 227 -7.44 -10.50 -8.03
N TRP A 228 -7.65 -9.25 -7.61
CA TRP A 228 -6.91 -8.67 -6.50
C TRP A 228 -7.15 -9.43 -5.19
N PHE A 229 -8.41 -9.70 -4.83
CA PHE A 229 -8.76 -10.43 -3.60
C PHE A 229 -8.19 -11.85 -3.59
N VAL A 230 -8.33 -12.57 -4.70
CA VAL A 230 -7.79 -13.94 -4.85
C VAL A 230 -6.27 -13.91 -4.74
N THR A 231 -5.62 -13.00 -5.46
CA THR A 231 -4.15 -12.87 -5.44
C THR A 231 -3.68 -12.49 -4.03
N ASN A 232 -4.33 -11.54 -3.36
CA ASN A 232 -4.04 -11.14 -2.00
C ASN A 232 -4.07 -12.33 -1.03
N LEU A 233 -5.13 -13.14 -1.11
CA LEU A 233 -5.28 -14.32 -0.26
C LEU A 233 -4.26 -15.41 -0.62
N LEU A 234 -4.00 -15.65 -1.91
CA LEU A 234 -3.02 -16.63 -2.36
C LEU A 234 -1.61 -16.27 -1.89
N PHE A 235 -1.19 -15.01 -2.01
CA PHE A 235 0.09 -14.57 -1.47
C PHE A 235 0.13 -14.67 0.06
N GLY A 236 -0.96 -14.32 0.75
CA GLY A 236 -1.08 -14.47 2.19
C GLY A 236 -0.91 -15.89 2.71
N LEU A 237 -1.48 -16.88 2.01
CA LEU A 237 -1.50 -18.28 2.44
C LEU A 237 -0.37 -19.14 1.87
N ALA A 238 0.10 -18.83 0.66
CA ALA A 238 0.97 -19.72 -0.11
C ALA A 238 2.37 -19.17 -0.38
N ALA A 239 2.62 -17.86 -0.26
CA ALA A 239 3.93 -17.31 -0.62
C ALA A 239 5.07 -17.88 0.22
N LEU A 240 4.88 -17.97 1.54
CA LEU A 240 5.90 -18.49 2.44
C LEU A 240 6.08 -20.03 2.31
N PRO A 241 5.03 -20.87 2.35
CA PRO A 241 5.19 -22.33 2.18
C PRO A 241 5.78 -22.77 0.84
N LEU A 242 5.62 -21.96 -0.21
CA LEU A 242 6.16 -22.22 -1.54
C LEU A 242 7.55 -21.59 -1.76
N GLY A 243 8.13 -20.93 -0.76
CA GLY A 243 9.43 -20.27 -0.87
C GLY A 243 9.45 -19.07 -1.82
N LEU A 244 8.29 -18.43 -2.04
CA LEU A 244 8.16 -17.23 -2.87
C LEU A 244 8.38 -15.93 -2.08
N SER A 245 8.41 -16.01 -0.75
CA SER A 245 8.74 -14.90 0.15
C SER A 245 9.46 -15.38 1.41
N ASP A 246 10.33 -14.54 1.97
CA ASP A 246 11.07 -14.82 3.20
C ASP A 246 10.26 -14.51 4.48
N ALA A 247 9.12 -13.85 4.33
CA ALA A 247 8.21 -13.48 5.42
C ALA A 247 6.75 -13.66 5.01
N PRO A 248 5.82 -13.84 5.97
CA PRO A 248 4.39 -13.86 5.70
C PRO A 248 3.90 -12.55 5.07
N VAL A 249 3.00 -12.66 4.09
CA VAL A 249 2.33 -11.50 3.51
C VAL A 249 1.09 -11.17 4.35
N ALA A 250 1.02 -9.95 4.89
CA ALA A 250 -0.09 -9.47 5.71
C ALA A 250 -1.34 -9.14 4.87
N TRP A 251 -1.97 -10.17 4.32
CA TRP A 251 -3.16 -10.10 3.48
C TRP A 251 -4.34 -9.42 4.17
N ASP A 252 -4.40 -9.52 5.49
CA ASP A 252 -5.35 -8.88 6.39
C ASP A 252 -5.11 -7.38 6.52
N ALA A 253 -3.86 -6.95 6.65
CA ALA A 253 -3.53 -5.52 6.62
C ALA A 253 -3.98 -4.87 5.29
N HIS A 254 -3.82 -5.59 4.18
CA HIS A 254 -4.33 -5.15 2.88
C HIS A 254 -5.85 -5.02 2.87
N LEU A 255 -6.57 -5.98 3.47
CA LEU A 255 -8.02 -5.95 3.60
C LEU A 255 -8.51 -4.76 4.43
N GLY A 256 -7.88 -4.50 5.58
CA GLY A 256 -8.24 -3.40 6.47
C GLY A 256 -8.05 -2.04 5.78
N GLY A 257 -6.91 -1.88 5.10
CA GLY A 257 -6.64 -0.70 4.29
C GLY A 257 -7.62 -0.53 3.13
N PHE A 258 -7.94 -1.61 2.42
CA PHE A 258 -8.92 -1.62 1.33
C PHE A 258 -10.29 -1.13 1.78
N VAL A 259 -10.83 -1.68 2.88
CA VAL A 259 -12.16 -1.32 3.39
C VAL A 259 -12.23 0.16 3.74
N VAL A 260 -11.24 0.69 4.47
CA VAL A 260 -11.23 2.11 4.85
C VAL A 260 -11.04 3.01 3.63
N GLY A 261 -10.14 2.68 2.71
CA GLY A 261 -9.98 3.46 1.47
C GLY A 261 -11.25 3.53 0.62
N PHE A 262 -11.99 2.41 0.52
CA PHE A 262 -13.26 2.35 -0.20
C PHE A 262 -14.32 3.28 0.40
N LEU A 263 -14.42 3.31 1.73
CA LEU A 263 -15.44 4.06 2.48
C LEU A 263 -15.08 5.54 2.68
N LEU A 264 -13.79 5.87 2.74
CA LEU A 264 -13.32 7.20 3.11
C LEU A 264 -13.36 8.20 1.96
N LEU A 265 -13.13 7.76 0.72
CA LEU A 265 -13.07 8.66 -0.45
C LEU A 265 -14.33 9.56 -0.60
N PRO A 266 -15.58 9.06 -0.50
CA PRO A 266 -16.77 9.89 -0.59
C PRO A 266 -16.88 10.97 0.49
N LEU A 267 -16.34 10.72 1.69
CA LEU A 267 -16.37 11.68 2.80
C LEU A 267 -15.38 12.82 2.57
N VAL A 268 -14.18 12.47 2.11
CA VAL A 268 -13.07 13.39 1.88
C VAL A 268 -13.34 14.33 0.70
N GLU A 269 -14.13 13.90 -0.30
CA GLU A 269 -14.58 14.74 -1.41
C GLU A 269 -15.67 15.75 -1.04
N ARG A 270 -16.60 15.40 -0.13
CA ARG A 270 -17.69 16.31 0.29
C ARG A 270 -17.16 17.56 0.98
N ILE A 271 -16.06 17.43 1.71
CA ILE A 271 -15.43 18.54 2.44
C ILE A 271 -14.79 19.57 1.47
N GLY A 272 -14.42 19.16 0.25
CA GLY A 272 -13.81 20.04 -0.74
C GLY A 272 -14.76 20.74 -1.72
N ARG A 273 -16.06 20.47 -1.63
CA ARG A 273 -17.10 21.06 -2.49
C ARG A 273 -18.01 22.05 -1.77
N ARG A 274 -17.68 22.42 -0.53
CA ARG A 274 -18.30 23.52 0.23
C ARG A 274 -17.40 24.73 0.15
#